data_AF-A0A7X3MLD0-F1
#
_entry.id   AF-A0A7X3MLD0-F1
#
_cell.length_a   1.000
_cell.length_b   1.000
_cell.length_c   1.000
_cell.angle_alpha   90.00
_cell.angle_beta   90.00
_cell.angle_gamma   90.00
#
_symmetry.space_group_name_H-M   'P 1'
#
loop_
_entity.id
_entity.type
_entity.pdbx_description
1 polymer ?
#
loop_
_entity_poly.entity_id
_entity_poly.type
_entity_poly.pdbx_seq_one_letter_code
_entity_poly.pdbx_strand_id
1 'polypeptide(L)' 'MDREKAAVKAYQDIQKAKKAKRKRLREQRKMQKSDIADYLEQDDRFYYIAGYTSGGAPYGVTWEEMGMSPYMEDCDD' A
#
# COMPACT_ATOMS: atom_id res chain seq x y z
N MET A 1 -11.33 5.51 -47.56
CA MET A 1 -11.43 6.73 -46.72
C MET A 1 -12.10 6.46 -45.38
N ASP A 2 -13.33 5.95 -45.31
CA ASP A 2 -14.05 5.80 -44.02
C ASP A 2 -13.50 4.71 -43.09
N ARG A 3 -13.02 3.60 -43.66
CA ARG A 3 -12.46 2.48 -42.89
C ARG A 3 -11.16 2.86 -42.17
N GLU A 4 -10.38 3.74 -42.78
CA GLU A 4 -9.11 4.23 -42.25
C GLU A 4 -9.33 5.22 -41.10
N LYS A 5 -10.30 6.13 -41.26
CA LYS A 5 -10.75 7.02 -40.17
C LYS A 5 -11.31 6.25 -38.97
N ALA A 6 -12.08 5.18 -39.23
CA ALA A 6 -12.59 4.31 -38.18
C ALA A 6 -11.46 3.59 -37.42
N ALA A 7 -10.45 3.09 -38.15
CA ALA A 7 -9.28 2.45 -37.54
C ALA A 7 -8.47 3.41 -36.66
N VAL A 8 -8.25 4.65 -37.13
CA VAL A 8 -7.54 5.69 -36.36
C VAL A 8 -8.32 6.07 -35.10
N LYS A 9 -9.65 6.22 -35.20
CA LYS A 9 -10.50 6.54 -34.04
C LYS A 9 -10.50 5.41 -33.01
N ALA A 10 -10.67 4.16 -33.45
CA ALA A 10 -10.62 3.00 -32.57
C ALA A 10 -9.27 2.90 -31.85
N TYR A 11 -8.17 3.17 -32.55
CA TYR A 11 -6.84 3.21 -31.96
C TYR A 11 -6.75 4.29 -30.86
N GLN A 12 -7.22 5.51 -31.12
CA GLN A 12 -7.23 6.59 -30.14
C GLN A 12 -8.08 6.27 -28.91
N ASP A 13 -9.23 5.63 -29.10
CA ASP A 13 -10.13 5.26 -28.00
C ASP A 13 -9.52 4.17 -27.12
N ILE A 14 -8.83 3.18 -27.71
CA ILE A 14 -8.06 2.17 -26.97
C ILE A 14 -6.95 2.83 -26.15
N GLN A 15 -6.24 3.83 -26.70
CA GLN A 15 -5.21 4.56 -25.95
C GLN A 15 -5.80 5.35 -24.77
N LYS A 16 -6.95 6.00 -24.97
CA LYS A 16 -7.66 6.72 -23.89
C LYS A 16 -8.14 5.77 -22.80
N ALA A 17 -8.73 4.63 -23.17
CA ALA A 17 -9.19 3.62 -22.23
C ALA A 17 -8.03 3.03 -21.41
N LYS A 18 -6.89 2.73 -22.05
CA LYS A 18 -5.66 2.27 -21.36
C LYS A 18 -5.15 3.32 -20.37
N LYS A 19 -5.12 4.60 -20.76
CA LYS A 19 -4.70 5.70 -19.88
C LYS A 19 -5.65 5.89 -18.69
N ALA A 20 -6.96 5.81 -18.92
CA ALA A 20 -7.98 5.92 -17.87
C ALA A 20 -7.90 4.75 -16.87
N LYS A 21 -7.74 3.51 -17.35
CA LYS A 21 -7.56 2.32 -16.50
C LYS A 21 -6.29 2.44 -15.65
N ARG A 22 -5.18 2.88 -16.26
CA ARG A 22 -3.91 3.11 -15.53
C ARG A 22 -4.04 4.21 -14.48
N LYS A 23 -4.80 5.27 -14.75
CA LYS A 23 -5.07 6.35 -13.79
C LYS A 23 -5.88 5.83 -12.60
N ARG A 24 -7.00 5.14 -12.86
CA ARG A 24 -7.83 4.54 -11.79
C ARG A 24 -7.06 3.56 -10.92
N LEU A 25 -6.21 2.72 -11.51
CA LEU A 25 -5.37 1.78 -10.74
C LEU A 25 -4.31 2.51 -9.90
N ARG A 26 -3.72 3.60 -10.42
CA ARG A 26 -2.79 4.44 -9.65
C ARG A 26 -3.49 5.15 -8.50
N GLU A 27 -4.70 5.65 -8.70
CA GLU A 27 -5.50 6.29 -7.65
C GLU A 27 -5.86 5.27 -6.56
N GLN A 28 -6.33 4.07 -6.93
CA GLN A 28 -6.59 2.99 -5.97
C GLN A 28 -5.35 2.56 -5.18
N ARG A 29 -4.20 2.44 -5.85
CA ARG A 29 -2.93 2.11 -5.16
C ARG A 29 -2.41 3.25 -4.31
N LYS A 30 -2.65 4.51 -4.69
CA LYS A 30 -2.18 5.66 -3.92
C LYS A 30 -3.01 5.83 -2.65
N MET A 31 -4.31 5.56 -2.71
CA MET A 31 -5.17 5.47 -1.53
C MET A 31 -4.72 4.32 -0.61
N GLN A 32 -4.51 3.10 -1.13
CA GLN A 32 -3.97 2.01 -0.29
C GLN A 32 -2.56 2.25 0.26
N LYS A 33 -1.74 3.09 -0.39
CA LYS A 33 -0.34 3.33 0.01
C LYS A 33 -0.19 4.52 0.96
N SER A 34 -1.06 5.53 0.90
CA SER A 34 -1.14 6.54 1.97
C SER A 34 -1.56 5.88 3.29
N ASP A 35 -2.47 4.92 3.21
CA ASP A 35 -2.99 4.23 4.40
C ASP A 35 -1.97 3.26 5.04
N ILE A 36 -0.86 2.94 4.37
CA ILE A 36 0.20 2.05 4.90
C ILE A 36 1.50 2.82 5.18
N ALA A 37 1.78 3.90 4.44
CA ALA A 37 2.99 4.70 4.65
C ALA A 37 2.94 5.47 5.97
N ASP A 38 1.75 5.93 6.40
CA ASP A 38 1.55 6.56 7.71
C ASP A 38 1.70 5.54 8.88
N TYR A 39 1.60 4.23 8.61
CA TYR A 39 1.86 3.12 9.57
C TYR A 39 3.33 2.70 9.66
N LEU A 40 4.14 3.01 8.63
CA LEU A 40 5.57 2.67 8.58
C LEU A 40 6.45 3.71 9.29
N GLU A 41 5.91 4.89 9.57
CA GLU A 41 6.70 5.99 10.13
C GLU A 41 6.76 5.97 11.66
N GLN A 42 5.79 5.37 12.37
CA GLN A 42 5.88 5.08 13.80
C GLN A 42 4.94 3.95 14.20
N ASP A 43 5.46 2.80 14.63
CA ASP A 43 4.87 2.26 15.85
C ASP A 43 5.83 1.38 16.65
N ASP A 44 6.46 1.98 17.67
CA ASP A 44 7.24 1.31 18.72
C ASP A 44 6.36 0.47 19.67
N ARG A 45 5.06 0.31 19.36
CA ARG A 45 4.07 -0.44 20.15
C ARG A 45 4.13 -1.94 19.92
N PHE A 46 4.34 -2.37 18.67
CA PHE A 46 4.40 -3.78 18.34
C PHE A 46 5.85 -4.23 18.27
N TYR A 47 6.16 -5.31 18.99
CA TYR A 47 7.41 -6.04 18.79
C TYR A 47 7.42 -6.70 17.41
N TYR A 48 6.29 -7.25 16.99
CA TYR A 48 6.16 -7.93 15.71
C TYR A 48 4.72 -7.91 15.18
N ILE A 49 4.45 -7.22 14.06
CA ILE A 49 3.14 -7.26 13.37
C ILE A 49 3.06 -8.49 12.47
N ALA A 50 2.24 -9.47 12.84
CA ALA A 50 2.03 -10.72 12.11
C ALA A 50 1.23 -10.54 10.81
N GLY A 51 0.45 -9.46 10.70
CA GLY A 51 -0.20 -9.10 9.47
C GLY A 51 -1.15 -7.93 9.61
N TYR A 52 -1.72 -7.55 8.47
CA TYR A 52 -2.79 -6.58 8.41
C TYR A 52 -4.05 -7.31 8.02
N THR A 53 -5.12 -7.05 8.77
CA THR A 53 -6.45 -7.50 8.37
C THR A 53 -6.81 -6.91 7.00
N SER A 54 -7.84 -7.42 6.31
CA SER A 54 -8.25 -6.84 5.02
C SER A 54 -8.65 -5.36 5.11
N GLY A 55 -8.89 -4.86 6.33
CA GLY A 55 -9.16 -3.47 6.66
C GLY A 55 -7.91 -2.66 7.04
N GLY A 56 -6.69 -3.18 6.89
CA GLY A 56 -5.46 -2.44 7.12
C GLY A 56 -5.08 -2.25 8.59
N ALA A 57 -5.75 -2.92 9.54
CA ALA A 57 -5.37 -2.88 10.95
C ALA A 57 -4.26 -3.92 11.25
N PRO A 58 -3.13 -3.52 11.87
CA PRO A 58 -2.07 -4.44 12.24
C PRO A 58 -2.51 -5.31 13.41
N TYR A 59 -2.18 -6.60 13.35
CA TYR A 59 -2.25 -7.49 14.49
C TYR A 59 -0.91 -8.19 14.62
N GLY A 60 -0.48 -8.43 15.86
CA GLY A 60 0.88 -8.81 16.15
C GLY A 60 1.16 -8.92 17.63
N VAL A 61 2.41 -9.23 17.94
CA VAL A 61 2.97 -9.33 19.28
C VAL A 61 3.45 -7.95 19.72
N THR A 62 3.09 -7.54 20.93
CA THR A 62 3.58 -6.29 21.54
C THR A 62 4.85 -6.53 22.33
N TRP A 63 5.60 -5.46 22.62
CA TRP A 63 6.79 -5.52 23.49
C TRP A 63 6.44 -5.99 24.91
N GLU A 64 5.28 -5.59 25.42
CA GLU A 64 4.77 -5.99 26.73
C GLU A 64 4.44 -7.48 26.80
N GLU A 65 3.84 -8.05 25.74
CA GLU A 65 3.61 -9.49 25.64
C GLU A 65 4.92 -10.27 25.57
N MET A 66 5.97 -9.69 24.99
CA MET A 66 7.32 -10.28 24.94
C MET A 66 8.09 -10.07 26.26
N GLY A 67 7.55 -9.30 27.21
CA GLY A 67 8.18 -8.99 28.50
C GLY A 67 9.44 -8.14 28.39
N MET A 68 9.64 -7.45 27.27
CA MET A 68 10.82 -6.65 26.98
C MET A 68 10.44 -5.18 26.87
N SER A 69 11.29 -4.27 27.37
CA SER A 69 11.14 -2.86 27.03
C SER A 69 11.80 -2.61 25.65
N PRO A 70 11.24 -1.73 24.81
CA PRO A 70 11.81 -1.45 23.48
C PRO A 70 13.23 -0.83 23.51
N TYR A 71 13.77 -0.56 24.70
CA TYR A 71 15.06 0.10 24.94
C TYR A 71 16.02 -0.69 25.86
N MET A 72 15.79 -1.99 26.12
CA MET A 72 16.79 -2.82 26.80
C MET A 72 17.91 -3.19 25.82
N GLU A 73 18.87 -2.29 25.68
CA GLU A 73 20.24 -2.60 25.26
C GLU A 73 20.88 -3.43 26.38
N ASP A 74 21.59 -4.51 26.00
CA ASP A 74 22.45 -5.34 26.84
C ASP A 74 23.52 -4.49 27.58
N CYS A 75 23.12 -3.76 28.61
CA CYS A 75 24.04 -3.20 29.61
C CYS A 75 23.82 -3.88 30.96
N ASP A 76 24.85 -4.66 31.30
CA ASP A 76 25.30 -5.10 32.63
C ASP A 76 24.52 -6.28 33.24
N ASP A 77 25.14 -7.39 33.67
CA ASP A 77 26.49 -7.64 34.23
C ASP A 77 26.96 -9.09 33.97
#